data_AF-A0A1X7R0K8-F1
#
_entry.id   AF-A0A1X7R0K8-F1
#
_cell.length_a   1.000
_cell.length_b   1.000
_cell.length_c   1.000
_cell.angle_alpha   90.00
_cell.angle_beta   90.00
_cell.angle_gamma   90.00
#
_symmetry.space_group_name_H-M   'P 1'
#
loop_
_entity.id
_entity.type
_entity.pdbx_description
1 polymer ?
#
loop_
_entity_poly.entity_id
_entity_poly.type
_entity_poly.pdbx_seq_one_letter_code
_entity_poly.pdbx_strand_id
1 'polypeptide(L)'
;MSENSKSFQNCTEADVPGYNDCPTFLFQVSNKKSSSSTSLASSNTTLSSTGNVITSKVRDTSGNTKSAISPPPLISKRKVSNQIDPNKNNDEDKANIMTKDELLSKIDELLSKESKLSEKEFTFYKNKVDNNIERSLDNVSTVNTLSQFVNIIENDKVSAKKLLTQWMVSDTSIGTWCPAFIKIIDNTV
;
A
#
# COMPACT_ATOMS: atom_id res chain seq x y z
N MET A 1 20.29 -4.20 58.99
CA MET A 1 21.44 -4.86 58.32
C MET A 1 21.54 -4.27 56.94
N SER A 2 22.70 -3.75 56.61
CA SER A 2 22.98 -2.92 55.45
C SER A 2 22.55 -3.59 54.16
N GLU A 3 21.57 -2.99 53.48
CA GLU A 3 21.26 -3.32 52.10
C GLU A 3 22.47 -2.89 51.27
N ASN A 4 23.29 -3.87 50.89
CA ASN A 4 24.32 -3.66 49.87
C ASN A 4 23.61 -3.12 48.64
N SER A 5 23.87 -1.86 48.29
CA SER A 5 23.41 -1.20 47.09
C SER A 5 24.00 -1.92 45.87
N LYS A 6 23.39 -3.04 45.47
CA LYS A 6 23.78 -3.77 44.28
C LYS A 6 23.55 -2.85 43.09
N SER A 7 24.64 -2.49 42.42
CA SER A 7 24.57 -1.71 41.19
C SER A 7 23.71 -2.46 40.17
N PHE A 8 22.70 -1.78 39.62
CA PHE A 8 21.84 -2.30 38.54
C PHE A 8 22.60 -2.53 37.22
N GLN A 9 23.89 -2.20 37.17
CA GLN A 9 24.73 -2.37 35.98
C GLN A 9 25.06 -3.83 35.67
N ASN A 10 24.87 -4.76 36.62
CA ASN A 10 25.13 -6.21 36.45
C ASN A 10 23.93 -7.10 36.80
N CYS A 11 22.70 -6.58 36.72
CA CYS A 11 21.51 -7.42 36.88
C CYS A 11 21.21 -8.16 35.57
N THR A 12 20.94 -9.46 35.64
CA THR A 12 20.45 -10.22 34.49
C THR A 12 18.94 -10.06 34.36
N GLU A 13 18.39 -10.35 33.19
CA GLU A 13 16.97 -10.17 32.89
C GLU A 13 16.04 -10.90 33.87
N ALA A 14 16.50 -12.03 34.43
CA ALA A 14 15.76 -12.83 35.40
C ALA A 14 15.69 -12.19 36.81
N ASP A 15 16.54 -11.21 37.10
CA ASP A 15 16.64 -10.56 38.41
C ASP A 15 15.65 -9.38 38.56
N VAL A 16 14.96 -8.99 37.48
CA VAL A 16 13.96 -7.90 37.47
C VAL A 16 12.56 -8.52 37.46
N PRO A 17 11.78 -8.42 38.56
CA PRO A 17 10.43 -8.96 38.60
C PRO A 17 9.54 -8.37 37.50
N GLY A 18 8.97 -9.22 36.66
CA GLY A 18 8.02 -8.86 35.59
C GLY A 18 8.60 -8.67 34.19
N TYR A 19 9.93 -8.78 34.00
CA TYR A 19 10.56 -8.53 32.69
C TYR A 19 10.21 -9.58 31.60
N ASN A 20 9.79 -10.79 31.99
CA ASN A 20 9.38 -11.88 31.07
C ASN A 20 7.87 -12.21 31.08
N ASP A 21 7.00 -11.30 31.55
CA ASP A 21 5.55 -11.56 31.65
C ASP A 21 4.76 -11.29 30.35
N CYS A 22 5.42 -11.29 29.18
CA CYS A 22 4.74 -11.10 27.90
C CYS A 22 4.39 -12.45 27.25
N PRO A 23 3.10 -12.77 26.99
CA PRO A 23 2.71 -14.09 26.50
C PRO A 23 3.13 -14.31 25.04
N THR A 24 3.75 -15.45 24.78
CA THR A 24 4.38 -15.89 23.50
C THR A 24 3.42 -16.03 22.31
N PHE A 25 2.11 -15.78 22.49
CA PHE A 25 1.08 -15.99 21.46
C PHE A 25 1.16 -15.05 20.25
N LEU A 26 1.91 -13.94 20.33
CA LEU A 26 2.11 -13.03 19.20
C LEU A 26 2.98 -13.62 18.06
N PHE A 27 3.66 -14.75 18.27
CA PHE A 27 4.56 -15.38 17.30
C PHE A 27 4.11 -16.74 16.75
N GLN A 28 2.85 -17.13 16.96
CA GLN A 28 2.31 -18.35 16.32
C GLN A 28 2.07 -18.13 14.83
N VAL A 29 3.09 -18.40 14.02
CA VAL A 29 2.95 -18.60 12.57
C VAL A 29 2.23 -19.92 12.34
N SER A 30 0.94 -19.80 12.02
CA SER A 30 -0.02 -20.81 11.54
C SER A 30 0.44 -22.28 11.51
N ASN A 31 0.05 -23.06 12.53
CA ASN A 31 -0.21 -24.49 12.35
C ASN A 31 -1.70 -24.74 12.59
N LYS A 32 -2.43 -24.91 11.47
CA LYS A 32 -3.88 -25.17 11.41
C LYS A 32 -4.28 -26.29 12.38
N LYS A 33 -5.25 -26.03 13.27
CA LYS A 33 -6.14 -27.07 13.82
C LYS A 33 -7.57 -26.58 13.92
N SER A 34 -8.46 -27.34 13.30
CA SER A 34 -9.90 -27.38 13.55
C SER A 34 -10.20 -27.96 14.94
N SER A 35 -11.44 -27.74 15.41
CA SER A 35 -12.12 -28.31 16.58
C SER A 35 -11.65 -27.79 17.96
N SER A 36 -12.47 -26.97 18.63
CA SER A 36 -13.62 -27.37 19.47
C SER A 36 -13.19 -28.14 20.72
N SER A 37 -13.06 -27.44 21.85
CA SER A 37 -13.80 -27.79 23.08
C SER A 37 -13.52 -26.83 24.23
N THR A 38 -14.61 -26.53 24.91
CA THR A 38 -14.76 -25.87 26.20
C THR A 38 -14.07 -26.62 27.35
N SER A 39 -13.36 -25.91 28.24
CA SER A 39 -13.60 -25.98 29.71
C SER A 39 -12.53 -25.23 30.54
N LEU A 40 -13.04 -24.47 31.52
CA LEU A 40 -12.58 -24.30 32.91
C LEU A 40 -11.17 -23.74 33.21
N ALA A 41 -11.20 -22.49 33.68
CA ALA A 41 -10.57 -21.91 34.89
C ALA A 41 -9.22 -22.41 35.45
N SER A 42 -8.45 -21.40 35.88
CA SER A 42 -7.52 -21.35 37.04
C SER A 42 -6.00 -21.47 36.77
N SER A 43 -5.37 -20.30 36.88
CA SER A 43 -4.21 -19.96 37.73
C SER A 43 -2.91 -20.80 37.69
N ASN A 44 -1.85 -20.07 37.27
CA ASN A 44 -0.48 -20.01 37.79
C ASN A 44 0.54 -21.15 37.62
N THR A 45 1.67 -20.74 37.00
CA THR A 45 3.08 -21.05 37.30
C THR A 45 3.59 -22.49 37.10
N THR A 46 4.52 -22.69 36.16
CA THR A 46 5.99 -22.72 36.43
C THR A 46 6.78 -22.89 35.13
N LEU A 47 7.98 -22.30 35.13
CA LEU A 47 9.01 -22.22 34.09
C LEU A 47 9.36 -23.54 33.39
N SER A 48 9.73 -23.47 32.11
CA SER A 48 11.13 -23.72 31.66
C SER A 48 11.33 -23.37 30.18
N SER A 49 12.23 -22.38 29.93
CA SER A 49 13.32 -22.36 28.95
C SER A 49 13.06 -23.04 27.58
N THR A 50 13.08 -22.35 26.44
CA THR A 50 14.29 -21.75 25.80
C THR A 50 13.88 -20.94 24.56
N GLY A 51 14.42 -19.73 24.34
CA GLY A 51 14.45 -19.14 22.99
C GLY A 51 14.52 -17.61 22.86
N ASN A 52 15.73 -17.07 22.93
CA ASN A 52 16.14 -15.67 22.72
C ASN A 52 15.55 -14.96 21.49
N VAL A 53 15.08 -13.69 21.64
CA VAL A 53 15.30 -12.61 20.65
C VAL A 53 15.38 -11.24 21.38
N ILE A 54 16.54 -10.60 21.27
CA ILE A 54 16.92 -9.27 21.79
C ILE A 54 16.33 -8.15 20.89
N THR A 55 15.75 -7.08 21.45
CA THR A 55 15.86 -5.73 20.85
C THR A 55 15.87 -4.63 21.92
N SER A 56 16.93 -3.81 21.91
CA SER A 56 17.20 -2.69 22.82
C SER A 56 16.44 -1.43 22.40
N LYS A 57 15.99 -0.60 23.36
CA LYS A 57 15.74 0.82 23.11
C LYS A 57 16.20 1.73 24.25
N VAL A 58 17.10 2.61 23.84
CA VAL A 58 17.78 3.71 24.52
C VAL A 58 16.79 4.74 25.07
N ARG A 59 17.13 5.38 26.20
CA ARG A 59 16.38 6.51 26.78
C ARG A 59 17.14 7.82 26.57
N ASP A 60 16.41 8.81 26.07
CA ASP A 60 16.88 10.15 25.69
C ASP A 60 17.13 11.04 26.92
N THR A 61 18.31 11.65 27.00
CA THR A 61 18.79 12.47 28.12
C THR A 61 18.69 13.98 27.88
N SER A 62 18.11 14.41 26.75
CA SER A 62 18.07 15.82 26.33
C SER A 62 16.66 16.40 26.21
N GLY A 63 15.95 16.49 27.34
CA GLY A 63 14.77 17.31 27.67
C GLY A 63 14.03 18.19 26.64
N ASN A 64 13.72 17.73 25.41
CA ASN A 64 12.94 18.49 24.42
C ASN A 64 11.77 17.71 23.78
N THR A 65 11.24 16.69 24.45
CA THR A 65 10.08 15.93 23.97
C THR A 65 8.79 16.42 24.63
N LYS A 66 8.00 17.19 23.88
CA LYS A 66 6.59 17.44 24.25
C LYS A 66 5.85 16.10 24.29
N SER A 67 4.97 15.92 25.28
CA SER A 67 4.12 14.74 25.41
C SER A 67 3.42 14.44 24.09
N ALA A 68 3.58 13.20 23.60
CA ALA A 68 2.91 12.76 22.39
C ALA A 68 1.39 12.91 22.57
N ILE A 69 0.77 13.68 21.68
CA ILE A 69 -0.68 13.75 21.53
C ILE A 69 -1.14 12.33 21.21
N SER A 70 -2.20 11.89 21.90
CA SER A 70 -2.79 10.55 21.84
C SER A 70 -2.74 9.92 20.44
N PRO A 71 -2.41 8.62 20.32
CA PRO A 71 -2.43 7.96 19.03
C PRO A 71 -3.82 8.09 18.39
N PRO A 72 -3.90 8.25 17.06
CA PRO A 72 -5.19 8.31 16.38
C PRO A 72 -6.02 7.05 16.68
N PRO A 73 -7.34 7.16 16.80
CA PRO A 73 -8.20 6.01 17.08
C PRO A 73 -8.00 4.92 16.02
N LEU A 74 -7.88 3.68 16.49
CA LEU A 74 -7.87 2.49 15.64
C LEU A 74 -9.14 2.48 14.80
N ILE A 75 -8.99 2.71 13.49
CA ILE A 75 -10.06 2.56 12.51
C ILE A 75 -10.50 1.10 12.58
N SER A 76 -11.68 0.89 13.16
CA SER A 76 -12.37 -0.38 13.22
C SER A 76 -12.34 -1.01 11.83
N LYS A 77 -11.71 -2.18 11.71
CA LYS A 77 -11.66 -2.94 10.47
C LYS A 77 -13.09 -3.17 10.01
N ARG A 78 -13.51 -2.39 9.02
CA ARG A 78 -14.75 -2.60 8.28
C ARG A 78 -14.67 -4.05 7.79
N LYS A 79 -15.55 -4.93 8.26
CA LYS A 79 -15.71 -6.27 7.70
C LYS A 79 -16.11 -6.08 6.25
N VAL A 80 -15.12 -6.14 5.35
CA VAL A 80 -15.39 -6.35 3.93
C VAL A 80 -15.84 -7.79 3.83
N SER A 81 -17.15 -7.97 3.70
CA SER A 81 -17.75 -9.24 3.33
C SER A 81 -17.33 -9.54 1.90
N ASN A 82 -16.18 -10.19 1.72
CA ASN A 82 -15.83 -10.85 0.48
C ASN A 82 -16.71 -12.10 0.36
N GLN A 83 -17.94 -11.92 -0.12
CA GLN A 83 -18.57 -12.97 -0.93
C GLN A 83 -17.92 -12.89 -2.30
N ILE A 84 -16.82 -13.62 -2.46
CA ILE A 84 -16.31 -13.98 -3.78
C ILE A 84 -17.10 -15.23 -4.15
N ASP A 85 -18.15 -15.04 -4.95
CA ASP A 85 -18.69 -16.12 -5.77
C ASP A 85 -17.61 -16.50 -6.79
N PRO A 86 -17.06 -17.73 -6.77
CA PRO A 86 -16.05 -18.16 -7.73
C PRO A 86 -16.72 -18.70 -9.01
N ASN A 87 -17.84 -18.11 -9.44
CA ASN A 87 -18.58 -18.61 -10.60
C ASN A 87 -19.49 -17.57 -11.26
N LYS A 88 -18.92 -16.45 -11.73
CA LYS A 88 -19.57 -15.58 -12.71
C LYS A 88 -18.65 -15.41 -13.92
N ASN A 89 -18.79 -16.38 -14.82
CA ASN A 89 -18.59 -16.32 -16.27
C ASN A 89 -17.83 -15.10 -16.82
N ASN A 90 -16.58 -15.38 -17.21
CA ASN A 90 -15.64 -14.52 -17.92
C ASN A 90 -16.01 -14.30 -19.41
N ASP A 91 -17.24 -13.89 -19.75
CA ASP A 91 -17.65 -13.86 -21.17
C ASP A 91 -18.38 -12.59 -21.66
N GLU A 92 -18.41 -11.48 -20.91
CA GLU A 92 -19.07 -10.25 -21.41
C GLU A 92 -18.23 -8.95 -21.46
N ASP A 93 -16.99 -8.91 -20.93
CA ASP A 93 -16.13 -7.71 -21.05
C ASP A 93 -15.02 -7.88 -22.09
N LYS A 94 -15.36 -8.33 -23.30
CA LYS A 94 -14.56 -7.99 -24.50
C LYS A 94 -14.81 -6.52 -24.86
N ALA A 95 -14.50 -5.62 -23.94
CA ALA A 95 -14.42 -4.20 -24.20
C ALA A 95 -13.24 -3.97 -25.14
N ASN A 96 -13.54 -3.90 -26.45
CA ASN A 96 -12.71 -3.39 -27.54
C ASN A 96 -11.23 -3.16 -27.16
N ILE A 97 -10.46 -4.25 -27.09
CA ILE A 97 -9.03 -4.19 -26.78
C ILE A 97 -8.36 -3.61 -28.02
N MET A 98 -8.00 -2.33 -27.95
CA MET A 98 -7.30 -1.65 -29.04
C MET A 98 -5.89 -2.20 -29.18
N THR A 99 -5.41 -2.29 -30.40
CA THR A 99 -4.03 -2.68 -30.67
C THR A 99 -3.05 -1.58 -30.23
N LYS A 100 -1.77 -1.94 -30.04
CA LYS A 100 -0.72 -1.01 -29.62
C LYS A 100 -0.66 0.24 -30.52
N ASP A 101 -0.76 0.05 -31.83
CA ASP A 101 -0.65 1.13 -32.82
C ASP A 101 -1.88 2.04 -32.82
N GLU A 102 -3.07 1.47 -32.62
CA GLU A 102 -4.31 2.23 -32.46
C GLU A 102 -4.30 3.07 -31.17
N LEU A 103 -3.77 2.51 -30.07
CA LEU A 103 -3.59 3.23 -28.81
C LEU A 103 -2.63 4.40 -28.96
N LEU A 104 -1.47 4.19 -29.59
CA LEU A 104 -0.52 5.27 -29.85
C LEU A 104 -1.18 6.39 -30.66
N SER A 105 -1.91 6.03 -31.73
CA SER A 105 -2.62 7.00 -32.55
C SER A 105 -3.66 7.79 -31.76
N LYS A 106 -4.40 7.13 -30.86
CA LYS A 106 -5.39 7.80 -29.99
C LYS A 106 -4.76 8.68 -28.93
N ILE A 107 -3.62 8.29 -28.37
CA ILE A 107 -2.87 9.11 -27.42
C ILE A 107 -2.34 10.35 -28.12
N ASP A 108 -1.78 10.21 -29.32
CA ASP A 108 -1.31 11.33 -30.13
C ASP A 108 -2.45 12.28 -30.50
N GLU A 109 -3.63 11.75 -30.82
CA GLU A 109 -4.86 12.54 -31.03
C GLU A 109 -5.20 13.35 -29.76
N LEU A 110 -5.17 12.71 -28.57
CA LEU A 110 -5.43 13.37 -27.29
C LEU A 110 -4.39 14.44 -26.93
N LEU A 111 -3.12 14.17 -27.23
CA LEU A 111 -2.01 15.10 -27.02
C LEU A 111 -2.05 16.26 -28.02
N SER A 112 -2.69 16.08 -29.18
CA SER A 112 -2.81 17.14 -30.19
C SER A 112 -3.94 18.13 -29.91
N LYS A 113 -4.78 17.89 -28.88
CA LYS A 113 -5.86 18.80 -28.48
C LYS A 113 -5.29 20.10 -27.90
N GLU A 114 -6.04 21.19 -28.09
CA GLU A 114 -5.68 22.48 -27.53
C GLU A 114 -5.54 22.40 -26.01
N SER A 115 -4.41 22.90 -25.50
CA SER A 115 -4.07 22.84 -24.09
C SER A 115 -3.99 24.24 -23.52
N LYS A 116 -4.50 24.40 -22.29
CA LYS A 116 -4.40 25.63 -21.50
C LYS A 116 -3.03 25.81 -20.82
N LEU A 117 -2.14 24.82 -20.95
CA LEU A 117 -0.78 24.87 -20.42
C LEU A 117 0.10 25.83 -21.24
N SER A 118 1.13 26.39 -20.60
CA SER A 118 2.15 27.11 -21.35
C SER A 118 2.89 26.16 -22.30
N GLU A 119 3.36 26.67 -23.44
CA GLU A 119 4.02 25.86 -24.46
C GLU A 119 5.26 25.11 -23.91
N LYS A 120 6.01 25.75 -23.00
CA LYS A 120 7.17 25.14 -22.33
C LYS A 120 6.78 23.99 -21.40
N GLU A 121 5.69 24.13 -20.65
CA GLU A 121 5.21 23.08 -19.77
C GLU A 121 4.58 21.93 -20.54
N PHE A 122 3.80 22.26 -21.58
CA PHE A 122 3.17 21.29 -22.45
C PHE A 122 4.23 20.40 -23.13
N THR A 123 5.26 20.99 -23.74
CA THR A 123 6.36 20.24 -24.36
C THR A 123 7.14 19.39 -23.35
N PHE A 124 7.36 19.90 -22.13
CA PHE A 124 7.99 19.13 -21.06
C PHE A 124 7.18 17.88 -20.69
N TYR A 125 5.86 18.02 -20.47
CA TYR A 125 5.00 16.88 -20.14
C TYR A 125 4.83 15.93 -21.32
N LYS A 126 4.70 16.46 -22.54
CA LYS A 126 4.57 15.65 -23.77
C LYS A 126 5.79 14.77 -23.96
N ASN A 127 7.00 15.33 -23.92
CA ASN A 127 8.24 14.55 -23.98
C ASN A 127 8.30 13.46 -22.89
N LYS A 128 7.75 13.72 -21.70
CA LYS A 128 7.73 12.73 -20.63
C LYS A 128 6.84 11.53 -20.97
N VAL A 129 5.70 11.78 -21.59
CA VAL A 129 4.76 10.74 -22.04
C VAL A 129 5.39 9.97 -23.21
N ASP A 130 5.84 10.67 -24.26
CA ASP A 130 6.37 10.07 -25.48
C ASP A 130 7.56 9.14 -25.19
N ASN A 131 8.47 9.54 -24.31
CA ASN A 131 9.65 8.72 -23.96
C ASN A 131 9.33 7.43 -23.18
N ASN A 132 8.16 7.34 -22.55
CA ASN A 132 7.82 6.22 -21.67
C ASN A 132 6.64 5.38 -22.19
N ILE A 133 5.79 5.94 -23.06
CA ILE A 133 4.54 5.30 -23.47
C ILE A 133 4.80 4.05 -24.32
N GLU A 134 5.75 4.11 -25.25
CA GLU A 134 6.05 3.01 -26.16
C GLU A 134 6.48 1.74 -25.39
N ARG A 135 7.37 1.91 -24.41
CA ARG A 135 7.83 0.84 -23.52
C ARG A 135 6.72 0.37 -22.57
N SER A 136 5.84 1.26 -22.14
CA SER A 136 4.75 0.91 -21.22
C SER A 136 3.71 0.02 -21.92
N LEU A 137 3.50 0.22 -23.22
CA LEU A 137 2.56 -0.55 -24.05
C LEU A 137 3.03 -1.97 -24.37
N ASP A 138 4.28 -2.34 -24.06
CA ASP A 138 4.72 -3.74 -24.17
C ASP A 138 4.07 -4.64 -23.11
N ASN A 139 3.52 -4.03 -22.05
CA ASN A 139 2.78 -4.73 -21.01
C ASN A 139 1.27 -4.79 -21.34
N VAL A 140 0.73 -6.01 -21.41
CA VAL A 140 -0.70 -6.28 -21.67
C VAL A 140 -1.62 -5.56 -20.67
N SER A 141 -1.21 -5.46 -19.40
CA SER A 141 -1.99 -4.75 -18.38
C SER A 141 -2.12 -3.26 -18.69
N THR A 142 -1.05 -2.64 -19.21
CA THR A 142 -1.04 -1.24 -19.61
C THR A 142 -1.96 -1.04 -20.81
N VAL A 143 -1.84 -1.89 -21.82
CA VAL A 143 -2.69 -1.86 -23.03
C VAL A 143 -4.16 -1.90 -22.64
N ASN A 144 -4.55 -2.88 -21.82
CA ASN A 144 -5.95 -3.03 -21.40
C ASN A 144 -6.47 -1.81 -20.61
N THR A 145 -5.68 -1.31 -19.66
CA THR A 145 -6.09 -0.16 -18.84
C THR A 145 -6.18 1.12 -19.67
N LEU A 146 -5.26 1.28 -20.63
CA LEU A 146 -5.24 2.45 -21.49
C LEU A 146 -6.35 2.40 -22.54
N SER A 147 -6.71 1.23 -23.06
CA SER A 147 -7.89 1.05 -23.92
C SER A 147 -9.16 1.45 -23.18
N GLN A 148 -9.32 1.02 -21.92
CA GLN A 148 -10.45 1.45 -21.09
C GLN A 148 -10.45 2.97 -20.88
N PHE A 149 -9.28 3.55 -20.60
CA PHE A 149 -9.14 4.99 -20.44
C PHE A 149 -9.56 5.77 -21.70
N VAL A 150 -9.12 5.35 -22.89
CA VAL A 150 -9.47 6.01 -24.17
C VAL A 150 -10.98 5.95 -24.42
N ASN A 151 -11.64 4.84 -24.09
CA ASN A 151 -13.10 4.74 -24.23
C ASN A 151 -13.86 5.63 -23.23
N ILE A 152 -13.31 5.87 -22.04
CA ILE A 152 -13.96 6.67 -21.00
C ILE A 152 -13.75 8.17 -21.25
N ILE A 153 -12.57 8.60 -21.71
CA ILE A 153 -12.24 10.03 -21.82
C ILE A 153 -13.12 10.79 -22.81
N GLU A 154 -13.63 10.13 -23.85
CA GLU A 154 -14.57 10.75 -24.80
C GLU A 154 -15.90 11.15 -24.14
N ASN A 155 -16.30 10.46 -23.07
CA ASN A 155 -17.58 10.68 -22.38
C ASN A 155 -17.40 11.45 -21.05
N ASP A 156 -16.45 11.03 -20.21
CA ASP A 156 -16.24 11.60 -18.88
C ASP A 156 -14.76 11.69 -18.49
N LYS A 157 -14.26 12.93 -18.52
CA LYS A 157 -12.91 13.30 -18.12
C LYS A 157 -12.63 13.02 -16.63
N VAL A 158 -13.63 13.16 -15.75
CA VAL A 158 -13.47 12.98 -14.30
C VAL A 158 -13.28 11.49 -13.98
N SER A 159 -14.11 10.62 -14.55
CA SER A 159 -13.96 9.17 -14.42
C SER A 159 -12.66 8.67 -15.03
N ALA A 160 -12.25 9.19 -16.18
CA ALA A 160 -10.97 8.85 -16.81
C ALA A 160 -9.77 9.19 -15.90
N LYS A 161 -9.78 10.37 -15.27
CA LYS A 161 -8.76 10.79 -14.30
C LYS A 161 -8.74 9.88 -13.07
N LYS A 162 -9.91 9.50 -12.55
CA LYS A 162 -10.03 8.58 -11.42
C LYS A 162 -9.44 7.21 -11.76
N LEU A 163 -9.70 6.69 -12.96
CA LEU A 163 -9.12 5.44 -13.45
C LEU A 163 -7.59 5.51 -13.49
N LEU A 164 -7.01 6.55 -14.09
CA LEU A 164 -5.55 6.72 -14.13
C LEU A 164 -4.94 6.85 -12.72
N THR A 165 -5.60 7.60 -11.84
CA THR A 165 -5.15 7.77 -10.45
C THR A 165 -5.18 6.43 -9.70
N GLN A 166 -6.22 5.63 -9.88
CA GLN A 166 -6.33 4.30 -9.29
C GLN A 166 -5.27 3.35 -9.89
N TRP A 167 -5.03 3.42 -11.19
CA TRP A 167 -4.00 2.62 -11.85
C TRP A 167 -2.60 2.93 -11.31
N MET A 168 -2.28 4.21 -11.06
CA MET A 168 -1.02 4.60 -10.43
C MET A 168 -0.79 4.00 -9.03
N VAL A 169 -1.86 3.71 -8.30
CA VAL A 169 -1.77 3.07 -6.97
C VAL A 169 -1.45 1.58 -7.11
N SER A 170 -2.00 0.94 -8.14
CA SER A 170 -1.81 -0.50 -8.41
C SER A 170 -0.51 -0.80 -9.14
N ASP A 171 -0.03 0.11 -9.98
CA ASP A 171 1.15 -0.05 -10.82
C ASP A 171 2.09 1.15 -10.68
N THR A 172 3.20 0.92 -9.98
CA THR A 172 4.21 1.96 -9.76
C THR A 172 5.08 2.22 -10.99
N SER A 173 5.09 1.33 -11.97
CA SER A 173 5.95 1.44 -13.16
C SER A 173 5.57 2.63 -14.05
N ILE A 174 4.29 3.00 -14.03
CA ILE A 174 3.73 4.13 -14.79
C ILE A 174 3.81 5.47 -14.06
N GLY A 175 4.22 5.48 -12.79
CA GLY A 175 4.27 6.69 -11.97
C GLY A 175 5.22 7.76 -12.50
N THR A 176 6.17 7.39 -13.36
CA THR A 176 7.12 8.32 -13.98
C THR A 176 6.44 9.26 -14.97
N TRP A 177 5.47 8.78 -15.76
CA TRP A 177 4.85 9.54 -16.85
C TRP A 177 3.35 9.77 -16.67
N CYS A 178 2.64 8.91 -15.96
CA CYS A 178 1.18 9.02 -15.78
C CYS A 178 0.73 10.36 -15.15
N PRO A 179 1.42 10.94 -14.14
CA PRO A 179 1.07 12.26 -13.63
C PRO A 179 1.17 13.38 -14.68
N ALA A 180 2.17 13.29 -15.57
CA ALA A 180 2.32 14.23 -16.68
C ALA A 180 1.16 14.08 -17.67
N PHE A 181 0.79 12.83 -17.98
CA PHE A 181 -0.36 12.55 -18.84
C PHE A 181 -1.66 13.10 -18.26
N ILE A 182 -1.95 12.83 -16.98
CA ILE A 182 -3.10 13.40 -16.26
C ILE A 182 -3.08 14.93 -16.33
N LYS A 183 -1.92 15.56 -16.14
CA LYS A 183 -1.80 17.03 -16.17
C LYS A 183 -2.14 17.61 -17.53
N ILE A 184 -1.68 16.98 -18.62
CA ILE A 184 -2.04 17.39 -19.99
C ILE A 184 -3.55 17.27 -20.17
N ILE A 185 -4.10 16.09 -19.87
CA ILE A 185 -5.54 15.81 -20.00
C ILE A 185 -6.34 16.85 -19.23
N ASP A 186 -6.04 17.12 -17.96
CA ASP A 186 -6.75 18.08 -17.11
C ASP A 186 -6.87 19.47 -17.77
N ASN A 187 -5.86 19.86 -18.55
CA ASN A 187 -5.75 21.15 -19.22
C ASN A 187 -6.17 21.16 -20.69
N THR A 188 -6.59 20.03 -21.27
CA THR A 188 -7.19 20.04 -22.62
C THR A 188 -8.55 20.73 -22.60
N VAL A 189 -8.80 21.54 -23.62
CA VAL A 189 -10.07 22.24 -23.88
C VAL A 189 -11.12 21.26 -24.42
#